data_AF-A0A2V5PDM9-F1
#
_entry.id   AF-A0A2V5PDM9-F1
#
_cell.length_a   1.000
_cell.length_b   1.000
_cell.length_c   1.000
_cell.angle_alpha   90.00
_cell.angle_beta   90.00
_cell.angle_gamma   90.00
#
_symmetry.space_group_name_H-M   'P 1'
#
loop_
_entity.id
_entity.type
_entity.pdbx_description
1 polymer ?
#
loop_
_entity_poly.entity_id
_entity_poly.type
_entity_poly.pdbx_seq_one_letter_code
_entity_poly.pdbx_strand_id
1 'polypeptide(L)'
;MRRIVLVLLAAQLSLLTDRLSAVNQAAGEDELTKLKREYADVLALEGTSKGEILAIARILRAKPAVAVDQTIASGEYCFNSGDGTMVHFATQPERTPEDVVYEFDASGLMAAGLDPARMQQLPERGGMTPGVWYFLPKGGCVTGASV
;
A
#
# COMPACT_ATOMS: atom_id res chain seq x y z
N MET A 1 27.76 30.67 -51.07
CA MET A 1 26.94 29.47 -50.74
C MET A 1 27.33 28.79 -49.43
N ARG A 2 28.62 28.46 -49.18
CA ARG A 2 29.06 27.74 -47.97
C ARG A 2 28.69 28.38 -46.61
N ARG A 3 28.73 29.72 -46.49
CA ARG A 3 28.33 30.45 -45.27
C ARG A 3 26.83 30.40 -45.00
N ILE A 4 26.00 30.45 -46.04
CA ILE A 4 24.53 30.41 -45.92
C ILE A 4 24.08 29.00 -45.47
N VAL A 5 24.72 27.97 -46.01
CA VAL A 5 24.48 26.57 -45.61
C VAL A 5 24.83 26.33 -44.13
N LEU A 6 25.93 26.89 -43.64
CA LEU A 6 26.34 26.76 -42.23
C LEU A 6 25.35 27.46 -41.26
N VAL A 7 24.83 28.63 -41.63
CA VAL A 7 23.84 29.36 -40.81
C VAL A 7 22.50 28.61 -40.76
N LEU A 8 22.07 28.05 -41.89
CA LEU A 8 20.86 27.23 -41.96
C LEU A 8 20.98 25.95 -41.13
N LEU A 9 22.14 25.27 -41.17
CA LEU A 9 22.38 24.10 -40.32
C LEU A 9 22.34 24.45 -38.83
N ALA A 10 23.02 25.52 -38.42
CA ALA A 10 23.03 25.95 -37.02
C ALA A 10 21.63 26.31 -36.52
N ALA A 11 20.83 27.02 -37.33
CA ALA A 11 19.44 27.33 -36.99
C ALA A 11 18.57 26.08 -36.86
N GLN A 12 18.76 25.07 -37.73
CA GLN A 12 18.04 23.80 -37.64
C GLN A 12 18.43 22.99 -36.40
N LEU A 13 19.71 22.95 -36.03
CA LEU A 13 20.14 22.31 -34.78
C LEU A 13 19.58 23.03 -33.54
N SER A 14 19.57 24.37 -33.51
CA SER A 14 18.95 25.13 -32.41
C SER A 14 17.45 24.82 -32.28
N LEU A 15 16.71 24.85 -33.40
CA LEU A 15 15.27 24.53 -33.43
C LEU A 15 14.97 23.09 -33.00
N LEU A 16 15.83 22.13 -33.32
CA LEU A 16 15.70 20.74 -32.89
C LEU A 16 15.94 20.58 -31.38
N THR A 17 16.90 21.33 -30.83
CA THR A 17 17.25 21.28 -29.40
C THR A 17 16.15 21.89 -28.53
N ASP A 18 15.55 23.00 -28.98
CA ASP A 18 14.41 23.62 -28.30
C ASP A 18 13.17 22.71 -28.33
N ARG A 19 12.91 22.04 -29.45
CA ARG A 19 11.81 21.07 -29.56
C ARG A 19 11.98 19.86 -28.65
N LEU A 20 13.19 19.29 -28.58
CA LEU A 20 13.49 18.18 -27.66
C LEU A 20 13.31 18.59 -26.20
N SER A 21 13.72 19.81 -25.84
CA SER A 21 13.55 20.34 -24.48
C SER A 21 12.08 20.62 -24.15
N ALA A 22 11.29 21.11 -25.10
CA ALA A 22 9.85 21.32 -24.90
C ALA A 22 9.07 20.00 -24.76
N VAL A 23 9.41 18.97 -25.54
CA VAL A 23 8.80 17.63 -25.43
C VAL A 23 9.12 16.98 -24.08
N ASN A 24 10.37 17.07 -23.61
CA ASN A 24 10.76 16.53 -22.31
C ASN A 24 10.11 17.29 -21.15
N GLN A 25 9.97 18.62 -21.25
CA GLN A 25 9.24 19.41 -20.24
C GLN A 25 7.75 19.03 -20.22
N ALA A 26 7.10 18.92 -21.38
CA ALA A 26 5.69 18.53 -21.45
C ALA A 26 5.45 17.11 -20.89
N ALA A 27 6.36 16.17 -21.16
CA ALA A 27 6.30 14.82 -20.58
C ALA A 27 6.51 14.83 -19.07
N GLY A 28 7.46 15.63 -18.56
CA GLY A 28 7.69 15.78 -17.12
C GLY A 28 6.56 16.49 -16.38
N GLU A 29 5.91 17.47 -17.02
CA GLU A 29 4.72 18.15 -16.49
C GLU A 29 3.51 17.19 -16.42
N ASP A 30 3.34 16.33 -17.42
CA ASP A 30 2.30 15.30 -17.44
C ASP A 30 2.53 14.26 -16.34
N GLU A 31 3.77 13.77 -16.18
CA GLU A 31 4.13 12.82 -15.13
C GLU A 31 3.99 13.41 -13.72
N LEU A 32 4.42 14.66 -13.51
CA LEU A 32 4.23 15.36 -12.23
C LEU A 32 2.75 15.58 -11.92
N THR A 33 1.95 15.93 -12.93
CA THR A 33 0.50 16.13 -12.77
C THR A 33 -0.17 14.82 -12.42
N LYS A 34 0.22 13.72 -13.07
CA LYS A 34 -0.25 12.36 -12.75
C LYS A 34 0.11 11.97 -11.33
N LEU A 35 1.37 12.14 -10.91
CA LEU A 35 1.83 11.81 -9.56
C LEU A 35 1.10 12.64 -8.50
N LYS A 36 0.93 13.94 -8.71
CA LYS A 36 0.16 14.79 -7.79
C LYS A 36 -1.29 14.35 -7.67
N ARG A 37 -1.89 13.83 -8.75
CA ARG A 37 -3.26 13.31 -8.76
C ARG A 37 -3.36 11.97 -8.03
N GLU A 38 -2.48 11.02 -8.35
CA GLU A 38 -2.48 9.67 -7.76
C GLU A 38 -2.20 9.71 -6.25
N TYR A 39 -1.35 10.64 -5.80
CA TYR A 39 -0.97 10.78 -4.39
C TYR A 39 -1.64 11.98 -3.72
N ALA A 40 -2.71 12.54 -4.30
CA ALA A 40 -3.33 13.78 -3.80
C ALA A 40 -3.68 13.71 -2.31
N ASP A 41 -4.28 12.60 -1.87
CA ASP A 41 -4.68 12.40 -0.46
C ASP A 41 -3.46 12.34 0.46
N VAL A 42 -2.39 11.63 0.05
CA VAL A 42 -1.13 11.55 0.80
C VAL A 42 -0.43 12.91 0.86
N LEU A 43 -0.45 13.66 -0.24
CA LEU A 43 0.16 14.99 -0.35
C LEU A 43 -0.59 16.05 0.46
N ALA A 44 -1.90 15.85 0.72
CA ALA A 44 -2.71 16.73 1.54
C ALA A 44 -2.50 16.54 3.05
N LEU A 45 -1.84 15.46 3.48
CA LEU A 45 -1.56 15.19 4.89
C LEU A 45 -0.52 16.16 5.45
N GLU A 46 -0.75 16.62 6.68
CA GLU A 46 0.19 17.43 7.45
C GLU A 46 0.32 16.95 8.89
N GLY A 47 1.34 17.44 9.60
CA GLY A 47 1.59 17.12 11.02
C GLY A 47 1.80 15.62 11.27
N THR A 48 1.19 15.10 12.34
CA THR A 48 1.34 13.70 12.78
C THR A 48 0.90 12.71 11.71
N SER A 49 -0.23 12.93 11.04
CA SER A 49 -0.76 12.00 10.03
C SER A 49 0.21 11.78 8.86
N LYS A 50 0.91 12.83 8.43
CA LYS A 50 2.00 12.74 7.44
C LYS A 50 3.18 11.92 7.96
N GLY A 51 3.53 12.10 9.24
CA GLY A 51 4.58 11.33 9.91
C GLY A 51 4.30 9.83 9.89
N GLU A 52 3.08 9.43 10.25
CA GLU A 52 2.64 8.03 10.27
C GLU A 52 2.68 7.38 8.89
N ILE A 53 2.11 8.01 7.85
CA ILE A 53 2.13 7.47 6.48
C ILE A 53 3.56 7.32 5.95
N LEU A 54 4.46 8.28 6.24
CA LEU A 54 5.86 8.16 5.87
C LEU A 54 6.59 7.03 6.60
N ALA A 55 6.22 6.73 7.85
CA ALA A 55 6.76 5.60 8.59
C ALA A 55 6.37 4.27 7.92
N ILE A 56 5.08 4.10 7.59
CA ILE A 56 4.58 2.93 6.86
C ILE A 56 5.31 2.78 5.52
N ALA A 57 5.42 3.85 4.73
CA ALA A 57 6.11 3.82 3.44
C ALA A 57 7.59 3.38 3.57
N ARG A 58 8.28 3.82 4.63
CA ARG A 58 9.67 3.41 4.91
C ARG A 58 9.77 1.93 5.28
N ILE A 59 8.81 1.42 6.07
CA ILE A 59 8.74 -0.01 6.40
C ILE A 59 8.51 -0.84 5.14
N LEU A 60 7.51 -0.48 4.34
CA LEU A 60 7.18 -1.18 3.08
C LEU A 60 8.36 -1.20 2.11
N ARG A 61 9.09 -0.09 2.00
CA ARG A 61 10.31 -0.04 1.19
C ARG A 61 11.42 -0.96 1.71
N ALA A 62 11.55 -1.11 3.04
CA ALA A 62 12.57 -1.95 3.65
C ALA A 62 12.19 -3.45 3.71
N LYS A 63 10.89 -3.75 3.81
CA LYS A 63 10.34 -5.09 3.98
C LYS A 63 9.06 -5.26 3.14
N PRO A 64 9.13 -5.29 1.80
CA PRO A 64 7.94 -5.27 0.96
C PRO A 64 6.99 -6.46 1.18
N ALA A 65 7.51 -7.62 1.60
CA ALA A 65 6.72 -8.82 1.88
C ALA A 65 5.68 -8.67 3.01
N VAL A 66 5.73 -7.58 3.79
CA VAL A 66 4.70 -7.29 4.80
C VAL A 66 3.40 -6.74 4.21
N ALA A 67 3.43 -6.20 2.98
CA ALA A 67 2.23 -5.90 2.22
C ALA A 67 1.85 -7.13 1.39
N VAL A 68 0.65 -7.66 1.63
CA VAL A 68 0.14 -8.83 0.94
C VAL A 68 -1.08 -8.40 0.12
N ASP A 69 -1.01 -8.59 -1.20
CA ASP A 69 -2.16 -8.41 -2.09
C ASP A 69 -2.98 -9.69 -2.12
N GLN A 70 -4.23 -9.60 -1.65
CA GLN A 70 -5.17 -10.71 -1.70
C GLN A 70 -6.46 -10.31 -2.42
N THR A 71 -6.41 -9.29 -3.28
CA THR A 71 -7.58 -8.73 -3.95
C THR A 71 -8.35 -9.78 -4.77
N ILE A 72 -7.66 -10.76 -5.36
CA ILE A 72 -8.30 -11.87 -6.10
C ILE A 72 -9.12 -12.78 -5.18
N ALA A 73 -8.60 -13.07 -3.98
CA ALA A 73 -9.24 -14.00 -3.06
C ALA A 73 -10.37 -13.34 -2.26
N SER A 74 -10.25 -12.04 -1.96
CA SER A 74 -11.12 -11.39 -0.97
C SER A 74 -11.42 -9.91 -1.23
N GLY A 75 -10.79 -9.28 -2.22
CA GLY A 75 -10.88 -7.84 -2.41
C GLY A 75 -10.17 -7.01 -1.35
N GLU A 76 -9.13 -7.53 -0.66
CA GLU A 76 -8.41 -6.76 0.37
C GLU A 76 -6.89 -6.83 0.24
N TYR A 77 -6.22 -5.86 0.84
CA TYR A 77 -4.78 -5.82 1.10
C TYR A 77 -4.51 -6.08 2.59
N CYS A 78 -3.41 -6.75 2.92
CA CYS A 78 -2.99 -6.97 4.30
C CYS A 78 -1.65 -6.27 4.57
N PHE A 79 -1.50 -5.72 5.78
CA PHE A 79 -0.24 -5.20 6.31
C PHE A 79 0.15 -5.98 7.57
N ASN A 80 1.13 -6.88 7.45
CA ASN A 80 1.64 -7.70 8.55
C ASN A 80 2.90 -7.07 9.15
N SER A 81 2.73 -6.35 10.25
CA SER A 81 3.84 -5.65 10.92
C SER A 81 4.88 -6.57 11.59
N GLY A 82 4.60 -7.87 11.71
CA GLY A 82 5.53 -8.87 12.24
C GLY A 82 5.48 -9.11 13.75
N ASP A 83 4.75 -8.28 14.52
CA ASP A 83 4.57 -8.42 15.97
C ASP A 83 3.22 -9.07 16.34
N GLY A 84 2.74 -9.94 15.46
CA GLY A 84 1.42 -10.53 15.57
C GLY A 84 0.32 -9.50 15.40
N THR A 85 0.54 -8.39 14.66
CA THR A 85 -0.50 -7.42 14.29
C THR A 85 -0.59 -7.36 12.77
N MET A 86 -1.74 -7.77 12.25
CA MET A 86 -2.08 -7.72 10.83
C MET A 86 -3.28 -6.80 10.62
N VAL A 87 -3.12 -5.77 9.79
CA VAL A 87 -4.22 -4.85 9.43
C VAL A 87 -4.72 -5.21 8.03
N HIS A 88 -6.04 -5.34 7.89
CA HIS A 88 -6.70 -5.57 6.61
C HIS A 88 -7.28 -4.26 6.07
N PHE A 89 -7.10 -4.02 4.77
CA PHE A 89 -7.65 -2.88 4.06
C PHE A 89 -8.50 -3.41 2.90
N ALA A 90 -9.82 -3.29 3.01
CA ALA A 90 -10.71 -3.64 1.91
C ALA A 90 -10.61 -2.61 0.78
N THR A 91 -10.61 -3.09 -0.46
CA THR A 91 -10.68 -2.23 -1.65
C THR A 91 -12.04 -1.54 -1.81
N GLN A 92 -13.07 -2.10 -1.18
CA GLN A 92 -14.43 -1.58 -1.12
C GLN A 92 -14.88 -1.59 0.34
N PRO A 93 -14.40 -0.62 1.16
CA PRO A 93 -14.67 -0.59 2.60
C PRO A 93 -16.16 -0.56 2.93
N GLU A 94 -16.99 -0.03 2.03
CA GLU A 94 -18.45 -0.02 2.17
C GLU A 94 -19.13 -1.38 1.99
N ARG A 95 -18.40 -2.40 1.54
CA ARG A 95 -18.92 -3.74 1.24
C ARG A 95 -18.42 -4.83 2.16
N THR A 96 -17.48 -4.52 3.05
CA THR A 96 -17.06 -5.44 4.09
C THR A 96 -17.72 -5.07 5.43
N PRO A 97 -18.28 -6.03 6.17
CA PRO A 97 -18.63 -5.82 7.57
C PRO A 97 -17.39 -5.84 8.48
N GLU A 98 -16.24 -6.24 7.95
CA GLU A 98 -14.98 -6.34 8.68
C GLU A 98 -14.31 -4.95 8.77
N ASP A 99 -14.07 -4.49 9.99
CA ASP A 99 -13.33 -3.27 10.28
C ASP A 99 -11.82 -3.63 10.37
N VAL A 100 -11.04 -3.00 11.24
CA VAL A 100 -9.65 -3.39 11.48
C VAL A 100 -9.55 -4.69 12.29
N VAL A 101 -8.94 -5.71 11.70
CA VAL A 101 -8.51 -6.92 12.44
C VAL A 101 -7.27 -6.57 13.27
N TYR A 102 -7.28 -6.93 14.56
CA TYR A 102 -6.09 -6.87 15.42
C TYR A 102 -5.77 -8.27 15.91
N GLU A 103 -4.67 -8.81 15.42
CA GLU A 103 -4.01 -9.93 16.05
C GLU A 103 -3.14 -9.39 17.21
N PHE A 104 -2.98 -10.17 18.28
CA PHE A 104 -2.00 -9.90 19.33
C PHE A 104 -1.57 -11.21 20.01
N ASP A 105 -0.41 -11.20 20.67
CA ASP A 105 0.08 -12.37 21.39
C ASP A 105 -0.76 -12.67 22.65
N ALA A 106 -1.55 -13.75 22.60
CA ALA A 106 -2.39 -14.21 23.69
C ALA A 106 -1.64 -15.00 24.78
N SER A 107 -0.31 -15.20 24.66
CA SER A 107 0.49 -16.03 25.58
C SER A 107 0.32 -15.65 27.06
N GLY A 108 0.29 -14.36 27.37
CA GLY A 108 0.07 -13.85 28.73
C GLY A 108 -1.34 -14.15 29.27
N LEU A 109 -2.36 -14.10 28.41
CA LEU A 109 -3.74 -14.44 28.78
C LEU A 109 -3.89 -15.94 29.03
N MET A 110 -3.25 -16.77 28.21
CA MET A 110 -3.22 -18.22 28.40
C MET A 110 -2.54 -18.59 29.72
N ALA A 111 -1.42 -17.93 30.05
CA ALA A 111 -0.75 -18.10 31.34
C ALA A 111 -1.65 -17.69 32.53
N ALA A 112 -2.57 -16.75 32.33
CA ALA A 112 -3.57 -16.33 33.31
C ALA A 112 -4.84 -17.20 33.33
N GLY A 113 -4.91 -18.26 32.51
CA GLY A 113 -6.01 -19.23 32.50
C GLY A 113 -7.04 -19.08 31.38
N LEU A 114 -6.79 -18.23 30.36
CA LEU A 114 -7.56 -18.28 29.12
C LEU A 114 -7.37 -19.64 28.44
N ASP A 115 -8.48 -20.30 28.10
CA ASP A 115 -8.48 -21.59 27.40
C ASP A 115 -8.90 -21.39 25.92
N PRO A 116 -7.96 -21.52 24.96
CA PRO A 116 -8.26 -21.39 23.54
C PRO A 116 -9.34 -22.33 23.01
N ALA A 117 -9.51 -23.51 23.61
CA ALA A 117 -10.52 -24.49 23.18
C ALA A 117 -11.96 -23.99 23.44
N ARG A 118 -12.10 -22.98 24.30
CA ARG A 118 -13.38 -22.34 24.64
C ARG A 118 -13.64 -21.05 23.86
N MET A 119 -12.68 -20.62 23.05
CA MET A 119 -12.83 -19.46 22.17
C MET A 119 -13.41 -19.89 20.82
N GLN A 120 -14.06 -18.96 20.14
CA GLN A 120 -14.46 -19.16 18.74
C GLN A 120 -13.18 -19.30 17.90
N GLN A 121 -13.12 -20.34 17.07
CA GLN A 121 -12.02 -20.47 16.12
C GLN A 121 -12.20 -19.44 15.02
N LEU A 122 -11.09 -18.87 14.54
CA LEU A 122 -11.12 -17.94 13.42
C LEU A 122 -11.83 -18.58 12.23
N PRO A 123 -12.94 -18.01 11.74
CA PRO A 123 -13.63 -18.53 10.56
C PRO A 123 -12.82 -18.24 9.30
N GLU A 124 -13.28 -18.80 8.17
CA GLU A 124 -12.79 -18.36 6.87
C GLU A 124 -13.03 -16.85 6.67
N ARG A 125 -12.23 -16.25 5.80
CA ARG A 125 -12.24 -14.82 5.52
C ARG A 125 -13.63 -14.32 5.08
N GLY A 126 -14.05 -13.16 5.58
CA GLY A 126 -15.40 -12.63 5.35
C GLY A 126 -16.47 -13.24 6.27
N GLY A 127 -16.10 -14.23 7.09
CA GLY A 127 -16.99 -14.88 8.07
C GLY A 127 -16.88 -14.30 9.48
N MET A 128 -16.02 -13.29 9.71
CA MET A 128 -15.85 -12.70 11.03
C MET A 128 -17.07 -11.86 11.40
N THR A 129 -17.52 -12.00 12.64
CA THR A 129 -18.59 -11.18 13.20
C THR A 129 -17.99 -9.98 13.93
N PRO A 130 -18.46 -8.74 13.67
CA PRO A 130 -17.99 -7.56 14.37
C PRO A 130 -18.08 -7.70 15.90
N GLY A 131 -17.01 -7.33 16.60
CA GLY A 131 -16.95 -7.34 18.07
C GLY A 131 -16.69 -8.72 18.71
N VAL A 132 -16.40 -9.75 17.92
CA VAL A 132 -16.09 -11.09 18.42
C VAL A 132 -14.59 -11.34 18.42
N TRP A 133 -14.08 -11.91 19.51
CA TRP A 133 -12.70 -12.38 19.61
C TRP A 133 -12.59 -13.82 19.13
N TYR A 134 -11.69 -14.04 18.18
CA TYR A 134 -11.37 -15.35 17.64
C TYR A 134 -9.98 -15.81 18.08
N PHE A 135 -9.82 -17.10 18.29
CA PHE A 135 -8.52 -17.71 18.49
C PHE A 135 -7.89 -18.04 17.15
N LEU A 136 -6.70 -17.49 16.92
CA LEU A 136 -5.83 -17.82 15.79
C LEU A 136 -4.62 -18.60 16.31
N PRO A 137 -4.43 -19.87 15.91
CA PRO A 137 -3.26 -20.64 16.32
C PRO A 137 -1.99 -20.05 15.71
N LYS A 138 -0.85 -20.21 16.41
CA LYS A 138 0.45 -19.74 15.94
C LYS A 138 0.78 -20.33 14.56
N GLY A 139 1.09 -19.46 13.60
CA GLY A 139 1.37 -19.86 12.22
C GLY A 139 0.11 -20.13 11.38
N GLY A 140 -1.08 -19.99 11.97
CA GLY A 140 -2.31 -19.82 11.21
C GLY A 140 -2.34 -18.43 10.59
N CYS A 141 -2.83 -18.33 9.37
CA CYS A 141 -3.32 -17.09 8.78
C CYS A 141 -4.85 -17.12 8.81
N VAL A 142 -5.50 -16.00 8.53
CA VAL A 142 -6.87 -16.01 7.98
C VAL A 142 -6.79 -16.76 6.65
N THR A 143 -6.91 -18.09 6.67
CA THR A 143 -6.53 -18.96 5.55
C THR A 143 -7.53 -18.81 4.41
N GLY A 144 -7.01 -18.32 3.28
CA GLY A 144 -7.62 -18.37 1.96
C GLY A 144 -6.61 -18.30 0.80
N ALA A 145 -5.31 -18.08 1.07
CA ALA A 145 -4.26 -18.13 0.07
C ALA A 145 -3.03 -18.82 0.65
N SER A 146 -2.65 -19.96 0.07
CA SER A 146 -1.29 -20.48 0.19
C SER A 146 -0.32 -19.44 -0.36
N VAL A 147 0.78 -19.19 0.36
CA VAL A 147 1.97 -18.54 -0.23
C VAL A 147 2.56 -19.45 -1.29
#